data_AF-A0A1E3X7W0-F1
#
_entry.id   AF-A0A1E3X7W0-F1
#
_cell.length_a   1.000
_cell.length_b   1.000
_cell.length_c   1.000
_cell.angle_alpha   90.00
_cell.angle_beta   90.00
_cell.angle_gamma   90.00
#
_symmetry.space_group_name_H-M   'P 1'
#
loop_
_entity.id
_entity.type
_entity.pdbx_description
1 polymer ?
#
loop_
_entity_poly.entity_id
_entity_poly.type
_entity_poly.pdbx_seq_one_letter_code
_entity_poly.pdbx_strand_id
1 'polypeptide(L)'
;SKLTKKLDRLRLLIRVGPGLGLMGTIIPMGSALAALSQGDVEKMSNSMIIAFSTTVVGLLIGIGAYFTSMLQNRWLNEDIKNIEYLTEGIMRKNEISKEKT
;
A
#
# COMPACT_ATOMS: atom_id res chain seq x y z
N SER A 1 -16.63 12.04 -4.45
CA SER A 1 -15.21 12.05 -4.07
C SER A 1 -14.82 11.12 -2.90
N LYS A 2 -15.71 10.23 -2.39
CA LYS A 2 -15.39 9.34 -1.26
C LYS A 2 -14.49 8.15 -1.65
N LEU A 3 -14.59 7.62 -2.87
CA LEU A 3 -13.73 6.52 -3.34
C LEU A 3 -12.27 6.94 -3.49
N THR A 4 -12.00 8.11 -4.06
CA THR A 4 -10.64 8.64 -4.28
C THR A 4 -9.88 8.77 -2.96
N LYS A 5 -10.54 9.30 -1.91
CA LYS A 5 -9.94 9.46 -0.57
C LYS A 5 -9.51 8.13 0.07
N LYS A 6 -10.21 7.02 -0.22
CA LYS A 6 -9.89 5.71 0.34
C LYS A 6 -8.66 5.10 -0.36
N LEU A 7 -8.58 5.27 -1.68
CA LEU A 7 -7.42 4.87 -2.49
C LEU A 7 -6.18 5.69 -2.15
N ASP A 8 -6.33 6.98 -1.86
CA ASP A 8 -5.22 7.86 -1.47
C ASP A 8 -4.60 7.44 -0.13
N ARG A 9 -5.42 7.11 0.88
CA ARG A 9 -4.91 6.59 2.16
C ARG A 9 -4.16 5.27 1.99
N LEU A 10 -4.64 4.40 1.11
CA LEU A 10 -4.00 3.11 0.86
C LEU A 10 -2.66 3.28 0.13
N ARG A 11 -2.58 4.19 -0.85
CA ARG A 11 -1.30 4.59 -1.49
C ARG A 11 -0.32 5.21 -0.50
N LEU A 12 -0.81 6.01 0.43
CA LEU A 12 0.00 6.59 1.50
C LEU A 12 0.58 5.49 2.40
N LEU A 13 -0.23 4.52 2.80
CA LEU A 13 0.19 3.40 3.65
C LEU A 13 1.24 2.50 2.96
N ILE A 14 1.09 2.26 1.65
CA ILE A 14 2.07 1.51 0.84
C ILE A 14 3.44 2.19 0.83
N ARG A 15 3.47 3.52 0.80
CA ARG A 15 4.73 4.29 0.74
C ARG A 15 5.34 4.53 2.12
N VAL A 16 4.51 4.71 3.14
CA VAL A 16 4.95 5.01 4.51
C VAL A 16 5.29 3.74 5.30
N GLY A 17 4.64 2.60 5.02
CA GLY A 17 4.92 1.32 5.69
C GLY A 17 6.40 0.89 5.63
N PRO A 18 7.04 0.86 4.44
CA PRO A 18 8.46 0.58 4.32
C PRO A 18 9.35 1.63 5.02
N GLY A 19 8.96 2.91 4.97
CA GLY A 19 9.69 3.99 5.63
C GLY A 19 9.69 3.87 7.16
N LEU A 20 8.58 3.40 7.76
CA LEU A 20 8.50 3.11 9.19
C LEU A 20 9.38 1.92 9.58
N GLY A 21 9.44 0.87 8.75
CA GLY A 21 10.36 -0.26 8.96
C GLY A 21 11.84 0.15 8.95
N LEU A 22 12.17 1.11 8.08
CA LEU A 22 13.51 1.69 7.94
C LEU A 22 13.89 2.59 9.13
N MET A 23 12.93 3.30 9.74
CA MET A 23 13.18 4.00 11.02
C MET A 23 13.39 3.01 12.18
N GLY A 24 12.70 1.87 12.15
CA GLY A 24 12.84 0.80 13.14
C GLY A 24 14.23 0.15 13.15
N THR A 25 15.02 0.25 12.06
CA THR A 25 16.41 -0.24 12.03
C THR A 25 17.43 0.76 12.55
N ILE A 26 17.14 2.05 12.47
CA ILE A 26 18.10 3.09 12.86
C ILE A 26 18.26 3.13 14.39
N ILE A 27 17.20 2.87 15.16
CA ILE A 27 17.22 2.90 16.63
C ILE A 27 18.10 1.78 17.23
N PRO A 28 17.92 0.48 16.88
CA PRO A 28 18.69 -0.61 17.47
C PRO A 28 20.12 -0.69 16.91
N MET A 29 20.38 -0.13 15.73
CA MET A 29 21.73 -0.10 15.17
C MET A 29 22.65 0.85 15.96
N GLY A 30 22.11 1.95 16.49
CA GLY A 30 22.83 2.82 17.41
C GLY A 30 23.22 2.11 18.71
N SER A 31 22.30 1.34 19.31
CA SER A 31 22.60 0.55 20.51
C SER A 31 23.54 -0.63 20.21
N ALA A 32 23.45 -1.24 19.02
CA ALA A 32 24.34 -2.30 18.59
C ALA A 32 25.79 -1.81 18.43
N LEU A 33 26.01 -0.64 17.83
CA LEU A 33 27.35 -0.03 17.74
C LEU A 33 27.92 0.34 19.11
N ALA A 34 27.07 0.82 20.03
CA ALA A 34 27.47 1.12 21.40
C ALA A 34 27.81 -0.15 22.21
N ALA A 35 27.13 -1.27 21.97
CA ALA A 35 27.47 -2.56 22.58
C ALA A 35 28.78 -3.13 22.01
N LEU A 36 29.01 -2.94 20.71
CA LEU A 36 30.26 -3.34 20.05
C LEU A 36 31.47 -2.59 20.60
N SER A 37 31.35 -1.28 20.87
CA SER A 37 32.45 -0.51 21.47
C SER A 37 32.82 -0.97 22.89
N GLN A 38 31.90 -1.66 23.57
CA GLN A 38 32.12 -2.27 24.88
C GLN A 38 32.59 -3.74 24.80
N GLY A 39 32.70 -4.32 23.60
CA GLY A 39 33.08 -5.71 23.39
C GLY A 39 31.96 -6.73 23.65
N ASP A 40 30.72 -6.28 23.87
CA ASP A 40 29.56 -7.14 24.17
C ASP A 40 28.84 -7.56 22.88
N VAL A 41 29.34 -8.64 22.27
CA VAL A 41 28.80 -9.22 21.03
C VAL A 41 27.41 -9.86 21.20
N GLU A 42 27.06 -10.30 22.40
CA GLU A 42 25.76 -10.93 22.67
C GLU A 42 24.63 -9.88 22.61
N LYS A 43 24.81 -8.74 23.29
CA LYS A 43 23.86 -7.62 23.20
C LYS A 43 23.79 -7.00 21.81
N MET A 44 24.91 -6.98 21.08
CA MET A 44 24.94 -6.53 19.68
C MET A 44 24.02 -7.41 18.81
N SER A 45 24.17 -8.74 18.91
CA SER A 45 23.40 -9.70 18.10
C SER A 45 21.90 -9.58 18.37
N ASN A 46 21.50 -9.50 19.64
CA ASN A 46 20.09 -9.32 20.01
C ASN A 46 19.48 -8.03 19.46
N SER A 47 20.22 -6.91 19.55
CA SER A 47 19.76 -5.62 18.99
C SER A 47 19.59 -5.69 17.46
N MET A 48 20.46 -6.44 16.78
CA MET A 48 20.43 -6.61 15.33
C MET A 48 19.26 -7.49 14.86
N ILE A 49 18.91 -8.54 15.60
CA ILE A 49 17.71 -9.36 15.33
C ILE A 49 16.44 -8.50 15.42
N ILE A 50 16.37 -7.63 16.42
CA ILE A 50 15.23 -6.70 16.58
C ILE A 50 15.17 -5.76 15.36
N ALA A 51 16.29 -5.15 14.95
CA ALA A 51 16.34 -4.26 13.79
C ALA A 51 15.84 -4.94 12.50
N PHE A 52 16.32 -6.14 12.19
CA PHE A 52 15.87 -6.85 11.00
C PHE A 52 14.40 -7.22 11.06
N SER A 53 13.94 -7.66 12.23
CA SER A 53 12.52 -8.00 12.45
C SER A 53 11.60 -6.81 12.18
N THR A 54 11.99 -5.59 12.59
CA THR A 54 11.15 -4.39 12.33
C THR A 54 11.05 -4.07 10.84
N THR A 55 12.12 -4.33 10.06
CA THR A 55 12.09 -4.14 8.60
C THR A 55 11.15 -5.12 7.95
N VAL A 56 11.23 -6.40 8.35
CA VAL A 56 10.35 -7.45 7.83
C VAL A 56 8.89 -7.09 8.12
N VAL A 57 8.59 -6.65 9.34
CA VAL A 57 7.23 -6.21 9.70
C VAL A 57 6.79 -4.98 8.89
N GLY A 58 7.64 -3.96 8.73
CA GLY A 58 7.32 -2.76 7.94
C GLY A 58 7.08 -3.06 6.47
N LEU A 59 7.87 -3.97 5.90
CA LEU A 59 7.70 -4.44 4.51
C LEU A 59 6.41 -5.26 4.36
N LEU A 60 6.10 -6.15 5.31
CA LEU A 60 4.87 -6.93 5.30
C LEU A 60 3.62 -6.04 5.32
N ILE A 61 3.63 -4.98 6.13
CA ILE A 61 2.55 -4.00 6.17
C ILE A 61 2.42 -3.28 4.81
N GLY A 62 3.55 -2.87 4.22
CA GLY A 62 3.57 -2.22 2.90
C GLY A 62 3.04 -3.13 1.78
N ILE A 63 3.47 -4.40 1.76
CA ILE A 63 3.03 -5.41 0.79
C ILE A 63 1.54 -5.71 0.96
N GLY A 64 1.05 -5.89 2.19
CA GLY A 64 -0.37 -6.14 2.46
C GLY A 64 -1.25 -4.97 2.02
N ALA A 65 -0.81 -3.74 2.26
CA ALA A 65 -1.49 -2.54 1.78
C ALA A 65 -1.49 -2.47 0.24
N TYR A 66 -0.39 -2.85 -0.40
CA TYR A 66 -0.27 -2.88 -1.87
C TYR A 66 -1.20 -3.92 -2.49
N PHE A 67 -1.22 -5.12 -1.91
CA PHE A 67 -2.09 -6.20 -2.36
C PHE A 67 -3.57 -5.82 -2.27
N THR A 68 -3.96 -5.17 -1.17
CA THR A 68 -5.32 -4.64 -0.99
C THR A 68 -5.66 -3.57 -2.04
N SER A 69 -4.69 -2.71 -2.39
CA SER A 69 -4.88 -1.66 -3.40
C SER A 69 -5.03 -2.22 -4.81
N MET A 70 -4.27 -3.28 -5.12
CA MET A 70 -4.34 -4.01 -6.37
C MET A 70 -5.76 -4.56 -6.60
N LEU A 71 -6.35 -5.18 -5.58
CA LEU A 71 -7.71 -5.73 -5.63
C LEU A 71 -8.76 -4.63 -5.85
N GLN A 72 -8.70 -3.53 -5.08
CA GLN A 72 -9.64 -2.42 -5.22
C GLN A 72 -9.55 -1.75 -6.60
N ASN A 73 -8.33 -1.56 -7.11
CA ASN A 73 -8.15 -1.01 -8.46
C ASN A 73 -8.76 -1.94 -9.52
N ARG A 74 -8.64 -3.27 -9.36
CA ARG A 74 -9.23 -4.21 -10.32
C ARG A 74 -10.75 -4.10 -10.35
N TRP A 75 -11.39 -4.03 -9.18
CA TRP A 75 -12.85 -3.89 -9.07
C TRP A 75 -13.31 -2.53 -9.59
N LEU A 76 -12.59 -1.46 -9.26
CA LEU A 76 -12.90 -0.11 -9.76
C LEU A 76 -12.84 -0.02 -11.28
N ASN A 77 -11.89 -0.72 -11.90
CA ASN A 77 -11.73 -0.73 -13.35
C ASN A 77 -12.86 -1.50 -14.04
N GLU A 78 -13.39 -2.55 -13.39
CA GLU A 78 -14.59 -3.26 -13.85
C GLU A 78 -15.85 -2.38 -13.70
N ASP A 79 -15.99 -1.67 -12.58
CA ASP A 79 -17.11 -0.76 -12.34
C ASP A 79 -17.18 0.37 -13.40
N ILE A 80 -16.04 0.97 -13.74
CA ILE A 80 -15.97 2.03 -14.76
C ILE A 80 -16.43 1.50 -16.12
N LYS A 81 -15.96 0.32 -16.54
CA LYS A 81 -16.36 -0.29 -17.82
C LYS A 81 -17.85 -0.59 -17.88
N ASN A 82 -18.43 -1.03 -16.76
CA ASN A 82 -19.85 -1.33 -16.72
C ASN A 82 -20.71 -0.06 -16.87
N ILE A 83 -20.29 1.05 -16.25
CA ILE A 83 -20.96 2.35 -16.41
C ILE A 83 -20.84 2.87 -17.84
N GLU A 84 -19.68 2.72 -18.47
CA GLU A 84 -19.46 3.10 -19.87
C GLU A 84 -20.39 2.31 -20.80
N TYR A 85 -20.48 0.99 -20.62
CA TYR A 85 -21.38 0.12 -21.38
C TYR A 85 -22.86 0.51 -21.23
N LEU A 86 -23.31 0.81 -20.00
CA LEU A 86 -24.67 1.28 -19.74
C LEU A 86 -24.94 2.63 -20.40
N THR A 87 -23.96 3.54 -20.37
CA THR A 87 -24.08 4.87 -20.97
C THR A 87 -24.18 4.79 -22.49
N GLU A 88 -23.35 3.97 -23.13
CA GLU A 88 -23.42 3.71 -24.58
C GLU A 88 -24.77 3.09 -24.97
N GLY A 89 -25.27 2.13 -24.18
CA GLY A 89 -26.58 1.51 -24.41
C GLY A 89 -27.73 2.52 -24.35
N ILE A 90 -27.70 3.45 -23.38
CA ILE A 90 -28.72 4.50 -23.24
C ILE A 90 -28.62 5.51 -24.39
N MET A 91 -27.41 5.94 -24.77
CA MET A 91 -27.18 6.83 -25.91
C MET A 91 -27.72 6.23 -27.21
N ARG A 92 -27.37 4.97 -27.50
CA ARG A 92 -27.83 4.26 -28.69
C ARG A 92 -29.35 4.09 -28.72
N LYS A 93 -29.97 3.80 -27.57
CA LYS A 93 -31.43 3.70 -27.47
C LYS A 93 -32.11 5.05 -27.76
N ASN A 94 -31.51 6.16 -27.33
CA ASN A 94 -32.03 7.50 -27.60
C ASN A 94 -31.92 7.89 -29.08
N GLU A 95 -30.86 7.49 -29.79
CA GLU A 95 -30.72 7.74 -31.23
C GLU A 95 -31.81 7.00 -32.04
N ILE A 96 -32.07 5.73 -31.73
CA ILE A 96 -33.10 4.93 -32.41
C ILE A 96 -34.51 5.49 -32.16
N SER A 97 -34.74 6.10 -30.99
CA SER A 97 -36.02 6.75 -30.69
C SER A 97 -36.22 8.06 -31.45
N LYS A 98 -35.15 8.71 -31.92
CA LYS A 98 -35.23 9.93 -32.73
C LYS A 98 -35.45 9.65 -34.22
N GLU A 99 -35.01 8.49 -34.71
CA GLU A 99 -35.21 8.09 -36.11
C GLU A 99 -36.63 7.57 -36.39
N LYS A 100 -37.37 7.19 -35.34
CA LYS A 100 -38.77 6.68 -35.41
C LYS A 100 -39.86 7.75 -35.29
N THR A 101 -39.50 9.02 -35.17
CA THR A 101 -40.42 10.18 -35.17
C THR A 101 -40.06 11.11 -36.31
#